data_AF-A0A380TJ73-F1
#
_entry.id   AF-A0A380TJ73-F1
#
_cell.length_a   1.000
_cell.length_b   1.000
_cell.length_c   1.000
_cell.angle_alpha   90.00
_cell.angle_beta   90.00
_cell.angle_gamma   90.00
#
_symmetry.space_group_name_H-M   'P 1'
#
loop_
_entity.id
_entity.type
_entity.pdbx_description
1 polymer ?
#
loop_
_entity_poly.entity_id
_entity_poly.type
_entity_poly.pdbx_seq_one_letter_code
_entity_poly.pdbx_strand_id
1 'polypeptide(L)'
;MPNHAFTRLQQKRARLESELSALRALEEEEEQRKALIVGRAVLAHAAADPTFRETLDSILSRALSRKRERKLFDLPAPPRPQRAVPAGTAPDGG
;
A
#
# COMPACT_ATOMS: atom_id res chain seq x y z
N MET A 1 24.48 0.85 45.48
CA MET A 1 25.46 0.80 44.37
C MET A 1 24.70 0.53 43.07
N PRO A 2 24.70 1.44 42.08
CA PRO A 2 24.04 1.19 40.80
C PRO A 2 24.73 0.04 40.05
N ASN A 3 23.94 -0.88 39.50
CA ASN A 3 24.43 -2.10 38.89
C ASN A 3 25.00 -1.80 37.48
N HIS A 4 26.29 -1.47 37.41
CA HIS A 4 27.00 -1.10 36.17
C HIS A 4 26.94 -2.16 35.04
N ALA A 5 26.63 -3.42 35.37
CA ALA A 5 26.40 -4.47 34.37
C ALA A 5 25.05 -4.27 33.65
N PHE A 6 24.02 -3.88 34.40
CA PHE A 6 22.68 -3.60 33.86
C PHE A 6 22.72 -2.39 32.90
N THR A 7 23.43 -1.33 33.26
CA THR A 7 23.59 -0.14 32.40
C THR A 7 24.31 -0.47 31.08
N ARG A 8 25.36 -1.32 31.12
CA ARG A 8 26.07 -1.76 29.92
C ARG A 8 25.20 -2.61 29.00
N LEU A 9 24.39 -3.50 29.57
CA LEU A 9 23.44 -4.30 28.78
C LEU A 9 22.36 -3.43 28.15
N GLN A 10 21.83 -2.43 28.86
CA GLN A 10 20.87 -1.48 28.29
C GLN A 10 21.47 -0.65 27.16
N GLN A 11 22.71 -0.16 27.32
CA GLN A 11 23.41 0.56 26.25
C GLN A 11 23.64 -0.32 25.02
N LYS A 12 24.05 -1.58 25.21
CA LYS A 12 24.23 -2.53 24.11
C LYS A 12 22.92 -2.82 23.39
N ARG A 13 21.82 -2.98 24.12
CA ARG A 13 20.49 -3.18 23.55
C ARG A 13 20.05 -1.97 22.73
N ALA A 14 20.16 -0.76 23.27
CA ALA A 14 19.80 0.46 22.56
C ALA A 14 20.60 0.64 21.26
N ARG A 15 21.90 0.30 21.30
CA ARG A 15 22.74 0.31 20.10
C ARG A 15 22.26 -0.68 19.04
N LEU A 16 21.98 -1.93 19.43
CA LEU A 16 21.48 -2.95 18.51
C LEU A 16 20.12 -2.59 17.92
N GLU A 17 19.21 -2.03 18.73
CA GLU A 17 17.90 -1.56 18.26
C GLU A 17 18.06 -0.41 17.24
N SER A 18 19.01 0.50 17.46
CA SER A 18 19.33 1.58 16.52
C SER A 18 19.98 1.08 15.23
N GLU A 19 20.87 0.10 15.31
CA GLU A 19 21.50 -0.50 14.12
C GLU A 19 20.44 -1.26 13.29
N LEU A 20 19.52 -1.95 13.95
CA LEU A 20 18.42 -2.66 13.29
C LEU A 20 17.44 -1.68 12.61
N SER A 21 17.07 -0.59 13.28
CA SER A 21 16.19 0.43 12.66
C SER A 21 16.86 1.11 11.46
N ALA A 22 18.16 1.38 11.53
CA ALA A 22 18.92 1.93 10.40
C ALA A 22 18.96 0.96 9.21
N LEU A 23 19.19 -0.34 9.45
CA LEU A 23 19.16 -1.35 8.40
C LEU A 23 17.79 -1.44 7.73
N ARG A 24 16.71 -1.47 8.51
CA ARG A 24 15.34 -1.47 7.95
C ARG A 24 15.05 -0.23 7.13
N ALA A 25 15.48 0.94 7.58
CA ALA A 25 15.30 2.17 6.82
C ALA A 25 16.03 2.13 5.47
N LEU A 26 17.23 1.54 5.41
CA LEU A 26 17.96 1.34 4.17
C LEU A 26 17.24 0.36 3.24
N GLU A 27 16.74 -0.77 3.77
CA GLU A 27 15.97 -1.75 3.00
C GLU A 27 14.68 -1.14 2.43
N GLU A 28 13.95 -0.36 3.23
CA GLU A 28 12.76 0.38 2.78
C GLU A 28 13.10 1.40 1.69
N GLU A 29 14.22 2.11 1.81
CA GLU A 29 14.68 3.06 0.79
C GLU A 29 15.03 2.35 -0.53
N GLU A 30 15.72 1.22 -0.46
CA GLU A 30 16.04 0.41 -1.64
C GLU A 30 14.78 -0.14 -2.31
N GLU A 31 13.80 -0.62 -1.53
CA GLU A 31 12.53 -1.10 -2.05
C GLU A 31 11.73 0.03 -2.73
N GLN A 32 11.70 1.22 -2.13
CA GLN A 32 11.07 2.41 -2.74
C GLN A 32 11.75 2.80 -4.04
N ARG A 33 13.10 2.81 -4.07
CA ARG A 33 13.87 3.09 -5.30
C ARG A 33 13.55 2.07 -6.39
N LYS A 34 13.51 0.78 -6.05
CA LYS A 34 13.15 -0.29 -6.98
C LYS A 34 11.74 -0.11 -7.53
N ALA A 35 10.76 0.19 -6.68
CA ALA A 35 9.38 0.44 -7.08
C ALA A 35 9.28 1.63 -8.06
N LEU A 36 10.03 2.71 -7.82
CA LEU A 36 10.09 3.85 -8.73
C LEU A 36 10.68 3.50 -10.10
N ILE A 37 11.79 2.76 -10.13
CA ILE A 37 12.43 2.34 -11.38
C ILE A 37 11.50 1.42 -12.19
N VAL A 38 10.92 0.40 -11.54
CA VAL A 38 9.98 -0.52 -12.16
C VAL A 38 8.74 0.23 -12.66
N GLY A 39 8.16 1.10 -11.84
CA GLY A 39 7.00 1.90 -12.21
C GLY A 39 7.25 2.75 -13.47
N ARG A 40 8.42 3.41 -13.55
CA ARG A 40 8.81 4.17 -14.75
C ARG A 40 8.92 3.29 -15.99
N ALA A 41 9.57 2.12 -15.88
CA ALA A 41 9.72 1.19 -16.99
C ALA A 41 8.37 0.64 -17.47
N VAL A 42 7.50 0.26 -16.55
CA VAL A 42 6.14 -0.24 -16.84
C VAL A 42 5.30 0.82 -17.53
N LEU A 43 5.33 2.07 -17.04
CA LEU A 43 4.59 3.18 -17.66
C LEU A 43 5.12 3.50 -19.07
N ALA A 44 6.44 3.49 -19.26
CA ALA A 44 7.05 3.70 -20.56
C ALA A 44 6.66 2.59 -21.55
N HIS A 45 6.66 1.33 -21.11
CA HIS A 45 6.23 0.21 -21.95
C HIS A 45 4.75 0.31 -22.32
N ALA A 46 3.87 0.64 -21.37
CA ALA A 46 2.45 0.85 -21.62
C ALA A 46 2.15 2.01 -22.57
N ALA A 47 3.04 3.02 -22.66
CA ALA A 47 2.90 4.08 -23.65
C ALA A 47 3.21 3.60 -25.08
N ALA A 48 4.05 2.57 -25.23
CA ALA A 48 4.46 2.02 -26.52
C ALA A 48 3.60 0.82 -26.97
N ASP A 49 3.00 0.09 -26.04
CA ASP A 49 2.20 -1.12 -26.29
C ASP A 49 0.76 -0.95 -25.76
N PRO A 50 -0.23 -0.73 -26.65
CA PRO A 50 -1.63 -0.59 -26.28
C PRO A 50 -2.24 -1.84 -25.62
N THR A 51 -1.84 -3.04 -26.05
CA THR A 51 -2.36 -4.29 -25.47
C THR A 51 -1.85 -4.48 -24.05
N PHE A 52 -0.58 -4.13 -23.81
CA PHE A 52 -0.04 -4.11 -22.45
C PHE A 52 -0.71 -3.04 -21.59
N ARG A 53 -1.03 -1.87 -22.16
CA ARG A 53 -1.76 -0.81 -21.45
C ARG A 53 -3.12 -1.26 -20.94
N GLU A 54 -3.92 -1.92 -21.78
CA GLU A 54 -5.22 -2.47 -21.37
C GLU A 54 -5.08 -3.50 -20.24
N THR A 55 -4.06 -4.35 -20.33
CA THR A 55 -3.73 -5.32 -19.29
C THR A 55 -3.39 -4.62 -17.97
N LEU A 56 -2.56 -3.58 -18.01
CA LEU A 56 -2.19 -2.78 -16.85
C LEU A 56 -3.41 -2.09 -16.22
N ASP A 57 -4.28 -1.48 -17.03
CA ASP A 57 -5.48 -0.79 -16.55
C ASP A 57 -6.48 -1.77 -15.88
N SER A 58 -6.57 -3.01 -16.39
CA SER A 58 -7.35 -4.09 -15.76
C SER A 58 -6.78 -4.49 -14.39
N ILE A 59 -5.46 -4.65 -14.29
CA ILE A 59 -4.76 -4.96 -13.03
C ILE A 59 -5.00 -3.82 -12.01
N LEU A 60 -4.76 -2.58 -12.41
CA LEU A 60 -4.95 -1.40 -11.56
C LEU A 60 -6.41 -1.24 -11.13
N SER A 61 -7.37 -1.57 -12.00
CA SER A 61 -8.79 -1.54 -11.67
C SER A 61 -9.19 -2.52 -10.57
N ARG A 62 -8.45 -3.63 -10.39
CA ARG A 62 -8.68 -4.60 -9.32
C ARG A 62 -7.92 -4.24 -8.05
N ALA A 63 -6.72 -3.66 -8.18
CA ALA A 63 -5.87 -3.31 -7.06
C ALA A 63 -6.29 -2.00 -6.35
N LEU A 64 -6.73 -0.99 -7.11
CA LEU A 64 -7.03 0.33 -6.57
C LEU A 64 -8.49 0.41 -6.11
N SER A 65 -8.70 0.57 -4.81
CA SER A 65 -10.02 0.73 -4.20
C SER A 65 -10.41 2.20 -4.02
N ARG A 66 -9.43 3.11 -3.90
CA ARG A 66 -9.69 4.52 -3.57
C ARG A 66 -9.96 5.34 -4.82
N LYS A 67 -11.03 6.13 -4.79
CA LYS A 67 -11.44 7.02 -5.90
C LYS A 67 -10.33 7.98 -6.35
N ARG A 68 -9.54 8.52 -5.40
CA ARG A 68 -8.44 9.45 -5.70
C ARG A 68 -7.33 8.80 -6.52
N GLU A 69 -6.95 7.57 -6.15
CA GLU A 69 -5.89 6.81 -6.83
C GLU A 69 -6.34 6.36 -8.22
N ARG A 70 -7.58 5.86 -8.35
CA ARG A 70 -8.18 5.47 -9.64
C ARG A 70 -8.24 6.61 -10.65
N LYS A 71 -8.50 7.85 -10.17
CA LYS A 71 -8.51 9.05 -11.01
C LYS A 71 -7.14 9.36 -11.62
N LEU A 72 -6.02 8.99 -10.98
CA LEU A 72 -4.68 9.19 -11.54
C LEU A 72 -4.42 8.35 -12.79
N PHE A 73 -5.23 7.32 -13.01
CA PHE A 73 -5.14 6.39 -14.13
C PHE A 73 -6.41 6.41 -15.00
N ASP A 74 -7.26 7.44 -14.83
CA ASP A 74 -8.54 7.59 -15.53
C ASP A 74 -9.49 6.37 -15.42
N LEU A 75 -9.35 5.60 -14.34
CA LEU A 75 -10.16 4.40 -14.11
C LEU A 75 -11.55 4.77 -13.54
N PRO A 76 -12.61 4.02 -13.91
CA PRO A 76 -13.98 4.28 -13.45
C PRO A 76 -14.07 4.16 -11.92
N ALA A 77 -15.02 4.85 -11.29
CA ALA A 77 -15.19 4.78 -9.84
C ALA A 77 -15.41 3.33 -9.36
N PRO A 78 -14.94 2.96 -8.15
CA PRO A 78 -15.14 1.61 -7.64
C PRO A 78 -16.65 1.35 -7.50
N PRO A 79 -17.13 0.12 -7.74
CA PRO A 79 -18.53 -0.22 -7.55
C PRO A 79 -18.92 0.11 -6.10
N ARG A 80 -20.00 0.87 -5.90
CA ARG A 80 -20.49 1.15 -4.55
C ARG A 80 -20.80 -0.18 -3.89
N PRO A 81 -20.37 -0.42 -2.63
CA PRO A 81 -20.89 -1.55 -1.88
C PRO A 81 -22.41 -1.38 -1.84
N GLN A 82 -23.12 -2.37 -2.38
CA GLN A 82 -24.58 -2.39 -2.36
C GLN A 82 -24.97 -2.33 -0.89
N ARG A 83 -25.56 -1.20 -0.47
CA ARG A 83 -26.12 -1.05 0.87
C ARG A 83 -27.21 -2.11 0.96
N ALA A 84 -26.96 -3.17 1.72
CA ALA A 84 -27.97 -4.18 1.99
C ALA A 84 -29.19 -3.46 2.57
N VAL A 85 -30.26 -3.41 1.79
CA VAL A 85 -31.53 -2.89 2.27
C VAL A 85 -31.98 -3.88 3.34
N PRO A 86 -32.14 -3.49 4.61
CA PRO A 86 -32.68 -4.41 5.61
C PRO A 86 -34.10 -4.77 5.16
N ALA A 87 -34.30 -6.03 4.75
CA ALA A 87 -35.60 -6.59 4.49
C ALA A 87 -36.37 -6.67 5.81
N GLY A 88 -37.10 -5.61 6.12
CA GLY A 88 -37.74 -5.45 7.42
C GLY A 88 -38.61 -4.21 7.46
N THR A 89 -39.57 -4.12 6.55
CA THR A 89 -40.71 -3.22 6.72
C THR A 89 -41.95 -4.07 6.49
N ALA A 90 -42.46 -4.64 7.58
CA ALA A 90 -43.75 -5.30 7.58
C ALA A 90 -44.82 -4.26 7.22
N PRO A 91 -45.78 -4.58 6.34
CA PRO A 91 -46.95 -3.73 6.17
C PRO A 91 -47.85 -3.89 7.40
N ASP A 92 -48.04 -2.81 8.16
CA ASP A 92 -49.14 -2.68 9.11
C ASP A 92 -50.45 -2.77 8.31
N GLY A 93 -51.18 -3.86 8.52
CA GLY A 93 -52.53 -4.04 8.01
C GLY A 93 -53.53 -3.30 8.88
N GLY A 94 -54.42 -2.53 8.25
CA GLY A 94 -55.60 -1.93 8.86
C GLY A 94 -56.78 -2.87 8.99
#